data_AF-A0A3D6EQI9-F1
#
_entry.id   AF-A0A3D6EQI9-F1
#
_cell.length_a   1.000
_cell.length_b   1.000
_cell.length_c   1.000
_cell.angle_alpha   90.00
_cell.angle_beta   90.00
_cell.angle_gamma   90.00
#
_symmetry.space_group_name_H-M   'P 1'
#
loop_
_entity.id
_entity.type
_entity.pdbx_description
1 polymer ?
#
loop_
_entity_poly.entity_id
_entity_poly.type
_entity_poly.pdbx_seq_one_letter_code
_entity_poly.pdbx_strand_id
1 'polypeptide(L)'
;MKVRLLFSQSCIVALLGLVGCTENEPGPEGLMSLFKITQEPIGTNCRSGGFKIETGIDKNRNQLLDADEIQNSVFICNGANGSNGSDGDDGEDGFVSLIKVTPEPVGPNCSTAGNRVDTGIDDNRNGELDAIEIDNTFYICNGLNINYGKHTLVLSGTLTNEEAAEIIARDLGTATQEVKIAGCSNLTTLDLSLLKSAIKIEIFSNPKLETINLNGLVSIIGTIRIENLPQLESLQLESLENFIIDDYEYTPIIKDINVDELTFPKLKKLENFLSYEPLIINGDSWTSLSFPELTEGRLEISGANLSLIALPKFATGGFVIQESAAITTISLPEFLNGDFYSGSTPLLETVNLPKFTNGSYLIFDAPVLNLHLPEFVNGTITLDNAAASLSLPKFSTGSFSALRTVFTEITLLEFSTGVVYISYNSELTTINLPKLVPSQVIISSNPKLSAINFPTFESIGDNFSLEISNCNLSSAAINTLLANLAQINPPITERTINLSGMTPAAPPTGEGITNKDILITNGNNVITD
;
A
#
# COMPACT_ATOMS: atom_id res chain seq x y z
N MET A 1 -41.04 47.70 20.18
CA MET A 1 -41.57 46.52 19.46
C MET A 1 -40.91 45.29 20.06
N LYS A 2 -41.66 44.47 20.80
CA LYS A 2 -41.14 43.30 21.52
C LYS A 2 -40.86 42.17 20.53
N VAL A 3 -39.65 41.63 20.52
CA VAL A 3 -39.41 40.22 20.20
C VAL A 3 -38.42 39.69 21.24
N ARG A 4 -38.83 38.60 21.88
CA ARG A 4 -38.23 37.95 23.04
C ARG A 4 -37.69 36.62 22.52
N LEU A 5 -36.43 36.28 22.74
CA LEU A 5 -35.97 34.90 22.85
C LEU A 5 -34.68 34.88 23.67
N LEU A 6 -34.70 34.03 24.68
CA LEU A 6 -33.90 34.08 25.91
C LEU A 6 -32.51 33.48 25.70
N PHE A 7 -31.50 34.20 26.16
CA PHE A 7 -30.22 33.66 26.62
C PHE A 7 -30.29 33.48 28.14
N SER A 8 -29.73 32.40 28.69
CA SER A 8 -29.18 32.41 30.04
C SER A 8 -28.00 31.46 30.18
N GLN A 9 -26.85 32.01 30.57
CA GLN A 9 -25.70 31.30 31.14
C GLN A 9 -26.07 30.68 32.49
N SER A 10 -25.46 29.53 32.82
CA SER A 10 -24.90 29.25 34.14
C SER A 10 -24.02 27.99 34.15
N CYS A 11 -22.87 28.09 34.84
CA CYS A 11 -21.90 27.05 35.15
C CYS A 11 -22.37 26.04 36.22
N ILE A 12 -21.77 24.82 36.24
CA ILE A 12 -21.01 24.16 37.36
C ILE A 12 -21.08 22.61 37.28
N VAL A 13 -19.91 22.03 36.98
CA VAL A 13 -19.19 20.83 37.50
C VAL A 13 -19.91 19.47 37.75
N ALA A 14 -19.44 18.49 36.97
CA ALA A 14 -19.18 17.05 37.20
C ALA A 14 -20.26 16.11 37.77
N LEU A 15 -20.68 15.13 36.95
CA LEU A 15 -20.75 13.71 37.36
C LEU A 15 -20.76 12.79 36.13
N LEU A 16 -20.05 11.66 36.24
CA LEU A 16 -19.90 10.59 35.25
C LEU A 16 -21.22 10.19 34.59
N GLY A 17 -21.20 10.10 33.26
CA GLY A 17 -22.16 9.33 32.47
C GLY A 17 -21.40 8.54 31.43
N LEU A 18 -21.13 7.26 31.72
CA LEU A 18 -20.66 6.30 30.74
C LEU A 18 -21.64 6.31 29.55
N VAL A 19 -21.18 6.75 28.38
CA VAL A 19 -21.76 6.28 27.12
C VAL A 19 -20.92 5.08 26.74
N GLY A 20 -21.32 3.91 27.25
CA GLY A 20 -20.85 2.65 26.73
C GLY A 20 -21.21 2.60 25.25
N CYS A 21 -20.19 2.43 24.40
CA CYS A 21 -20.43 1.93 23.07
C CYS A 21 -21.07 0.56 23.23
N THR A 22 -22.34 0.43 22.86
CA THR A 22 -23.01 -0.87 22.80
C THR A 22 -22.21 -1.76 21.87
N GLU A 23 -21.75 -2.87 22.42
CA GLU A 23 -21.09 -3.94 21.71
C GLU A 23 -21.92 -4.30 20.47
N ASN A 24 -21.24 -4.53 19.34
CA ASN A 24 -21.84 -5.33 18.29
C ASN A 24 -22.06 -6.71 18.89
N GLU A 25 -23.27 -6.95 19.38
CA GLU A 25 -23.75 -8.26 19.78
C GLU A 25 -23.35 -9.26 18.67
N PRO A 26 -22.61 -10.35 18.99
CA PRO A 26 -22.43 -11.41 18.02
C PRO A 26 -23.82 -11.79 17.49
N GLY A 27 -23.95 -11.88 16.16
CA GLY A 27 -25.21 -12.31 15.54
C GLY A 27 -25.71 -13.56 16.26
N PRO A 28 -27.00 -13.66 16.59
CA PRO A 28 -27.50 -14.70 17.49
C PRO A 28 -27.04 -16.06 17.00
N GLU A 29 -26.39 -16.83 17.89
CA GLU A 29 -26.00 -18.21 17.61
C GLU A 29 -27.19 -18.95 16.99
N GLY A 30 -26.96 -19.60 15.85
CA GLY A 30 -28.00 -20.34 15.14
C GLY A 30 -28.64 -21.37 16.07
N LEU A 31 -29.97 -21.36 16.17
CA LEU A 31 -30.70 -22.32 17.00
C LEU A 31 -30.48 -23.74 16.48
N MET A 32 -30.29 -24.70 17.38
CA MET A 32 -30.03 -26.09 17.00
C MET A 32 -31.28 -26.75 16.44
N SER A 33 -31.13 -27.56 15.39
CA SER A 33 -32.19 -28.44 14.89
C SER A 33 -32.07 -29.81 15.57
N LEU A 34 -33.14 -30.25 16.22
CA LEU A 34 -33.20 -31.53 16.93
C LEU A 34 -34.23 -32.46 16.29
N PHE A 35 -33.99 -33.76 16.43
CA PHE A 35 -34.95 -34.79 16.03
C PHE A 35 -35.13 -35.81 17.15
N LYS A 36 -36.35 -36.35 17.26
CA LYS A 36 -36.72 -37.36 18.22
C LYS A 36 -37.43 -38.51 17.52
N ILE A 37 -37.02 -39.73 17.83
CA ILE A 37 -37.67 -40.95 17.32
C ILE A 37 -38.40 -41.60 18.50
N THR A 38 -39.69 -41.85 18.33
CA THR A 38 -40.49 -42.62 19.29
C THR A 38 -41.18 -43.77 18.57
N GLN A 39 -41.41 -44.86 19.28
CA GLN A 39 -42.15 -45.99 18.74
C GLN A 39 -43.62 -45.60 18.59
N GLU A 40 -44.17 -45.74 17.37
CA GLU A 40 -45.60 -45.51 17.12
C GLU A 40 -46.35 -46.84 17.27
N PRO A 41 -47.28 -46.95 18.24
CA PRO A 41 -48.06 -48.16 18.43
C PRO A 41 -49.05 -48.37 17.27
N ILE A 42 -49.62 -49.58 17.21
CA ILE A 42 -50.70 -49.91 16.26
C ILE A 42 -51.86 -48.94 16.48
N GLY A 43 -52.24 -48.20 15.45
CA GLY A 43 -53.26 -47.18 15.58
C GLY A 43 -53.63 -46.48 14.27
N THR A 44 -54.31 -45.35 14.41
CA THR A 44 -54.82 -44.54 13.29
C THR A 44 -53.72 -44.00 12.37
N ASN A 45 -52.51 -43.75 12.90
CA ASN A 45 -51.39 -43.24 12.10
C ASN A 45 -50.65 -44.37 11.39
N CYS A 46 -50.39 -45.49 12.08
CA CYS A 46 -49.77 -46.69 11.49
C CYS A 46 -50.55 -47.96 11.85
N ARG A 47 -51.16 -48.60 10.84
CA ARG A 47 -52.00 -49.80 11.01
C ARG A 47 -51.24 -51.04 11.48
N SER A 48 -49.92 -51.07 11.31
CA SER A 48 -49.03 -52.18 11.71
C SER A 48 -47.93 -51.73 12.67
N GLY A 49 -48.16 -50.61 13.38
CA GLY A 49 -47.14 -49.94 14.17
C GLY A 49 -46.00 -49.37 13.29
N GLY A 50 -45.03 -48.74 13.92
CA GLY A 50 -43.88 -48.16 13.24
C GLY A 50 -43.11 -47.21 14.14
N PHE A 51 -42.57 -46.15 13.53
CA PHE A 51 -41.88 -45.08 14.25
C PHE A 51 -42.45 -43.72 13.89
N LYS A 52 -42.55 -42.85 14.89
CA LYS A 52 -42.84 -41.44 14.73
C LYS A 52 -41.53 -40.67 14.85
N ILE A 53 -41.20 -39.91 13.80
CA ILE A 53 -40.06 -39.00 13.78
C ILE A 53 -40.58 -37.58 13.89
N GLU A 54 -40.06 -36.85 14.87
CA GLU A 54 -40.41 -35.45 15.12
C GLU A 54 -39.15 -34.60 14.95
N THR A 55 -39.27 -33.48 14.24
CA THR A 55 -38.16 -32.53 14.04
C THR A 55 -38.59 -31.13 14.44
N GLY A 56 -37.70 -30.37 15.04
CA GLY A 56 -37.95 -28.99 15.40
C GLY A 56 -36.67 -28.21 15.65
N ILE A 57 -36.83 -26.93 15.97
CA ILE A 57 -35.75 -26.05 16.38
C ILE A 57 -35.85 -25.90 17.90
N ASP A 58 -34.73 -26.13 18.59
CA ASP A 58 -34.58 -25.91 20.02
C ASP A 58 -34.63 -24.41 20.31
N LYS A 59 -35.82 -23.91 20.61
CA LYS A 59 -36.09 -22.48 20.80
C LYS A 59 -35.63 -22.03 22.17
N ASN A 60 -35.68 -22.91 23.16
CA ASN A 60 -35.35 -22.59 24.55
C ASN A 60 -33.90 -22.96 24.94
N ARG A 61 -33.14 -23.56 24.00
CA ARG A 61 -31.72 -23.94 24.11
C ARG A 61 -31.43 -24.97 25.20
N ASN A 62 -32.40 -25.84 25.51
CA ASN A 62 -32.23 -26.88 26.52
C ASN A 62 -31.67 -28.20 25.97
N GLN A 63 -31.35 -28.25 24.68
CA GLN A 63 -30.82 -29.41 23.94
C GLN A 63 -31.77 -30.62 23.90
N LEU A 64 -33.05 -30.43 24.18
CA LEU A 64 -34.10 -31.44 24.08
C LEU A 64 -35.18 -30.94 23.12
N LEU A 65 -35.78 -31.84 22.35
CA LEU A 65 -36.92 -31.48 21.50
C LEU A 65 -38.20 -31.51 22.33
N ASP A 66 -38.63 -30.34 22.81
CA ASP A 66 -39.87 -30.18 23.56
C ASP A 66 -41.12 -30.20 22.67
N ALA A 67 -42.28 -30.51 23.25
CA ALA A 67 -43.52 -30.66 22.50
C ALA A 67 -43.92 -29.39 21.71
N ASP A 68 -43.63 -28.21 22.24
CA ASP A 68 -43.94 -26.90 21.63
C ASP A 68 -42.91 -26.47 20.56
N GLU A 69 -41.83 -27.25 20.40
CA GLU A 69 -40.74 -26.99 19.47
C GLU A 69 -40.84 -27.84 18.20
N ILE A 70 -41.66 -28.89 18.22
CA ILE A 70 -41.89 -29.78 17.09
C ILE A 70 -42.55 -29.01 15.94
N GLN A 71 -41.88 -29.00 14.80
CA GLN A 71 -42.36 -28.33 13.58
C GLN A 71 -42.88 -29.31 12.53
N ASN A 72 -42.29 -30.51 12.46
CA ASN A 72 -42.76 -31.56 11.57
C ASN A 72 -42.84 -32.90 12.30
N SER A 73 -43.81 -33.71 11.91
CA SER A 73 -43.93 -35.10 12.35
C SER A 73 -44.15 -35.99 11.13
N VAL A 74 -43.34 -37.02 11.00
CA VAL A 74 -43.44 -38.02 9.94
C VAL A 74 -43.60 -39.40 10.57
N PHE A 75 -44.56 -40.17 10.06
CA PHE A 75 -44.79 -41.54 10.49
C PHE A 75 -44.20 -42.49 9.46
N ILE A 76 -43.31 -43.36 9.93
CA ILE A 76 -42.76 -44.46 9.15
C ILE A 76 -43.48 -45.73 9.61
N CYS A 77 -44.48 -46.15 8.84
CA CYS A 77 -45.29 -47.32 9.17
C CYS A 77 -44.66 -48.60 8.62
N ASN A 78 -44.75 -49.68 9.40
CA ASN A 78 -44.41 -51.01 8.93
C ASN A 78 -45.36 -51.44 7.80
N GLY A 79 -44.89 -52.29 6.90
CA GLY A 79 -45.73 -52.91 5.87
C GLY A 79 -46.79 -53.83 6.48
N ALA A 80 -47.94 -53.98 5.81
CA ALA A 80 -48.92 -54.98 6.19
C ALA A 80 -48.33 -56.39 5.96
N ASN A 81 -48.46 -57.28 6.94
CA ASN A 81 -48.09 -58.69 6.76
C ASN A 81 -48.95 -59.31 5.63
N GLY A 82 -48.33 -60.12 4.77
CA GLY A 82 -49.07 -60.96 3.82
C GLY A 82 -49.94 -61.99 4.55
N SER A 83 -50.99 -62.48 3.89
CA SER A 83 -51.86 -63.54 4.44
C SER A 83 -51.05 -64.77 4.85
N ASN A 84 -51.26 -65.27 6.07
CA ASN A 84 -50.63 -66.51 6.54
C ASN A 84 -51.06 -67.69 5.65
N GLY A 85 -50.08 -68.47 5.18
CA GLY A 85 -50.32 -69.88 4.85
C GLY A 85 -50.58 -70.68 6.13
N SER A 86 -50.91 -71.96 6.02
CA SER A 86 -50.95 -72.87 7.20
C SER A 86 -49.66 -72.70 8.02
N ASP A 87 -49.76 -72.64 9.35
CA ASP A 87 -48.58 -72.51 10.21
C ASP A 87 -47.59 -73.64 9.89
N GLY A 88 -46.44 -73.26 9.31
CA GLY A 88 -45.23 -74.09 9.37
C GLY A 88 -44.57 -73.90 10.73
N ASP A 89 -43.69 -74.81 11.11
CA ASP A 89 -42.83 -74.62 12.29
C ASP A 89 -42.19 -73.22 12.25
N ASP A 90 -42.11 -72.54 13.40
CA ASP A 90 -41.44 -71.24 13.50
C ASP A 90 -40.06 -71.33 12.82
N GLY A 91 -39.79 -70.43 11.87
CA GLY A 91 -38.45 -70.31 11.31
C GLY A 91 -37.48 -69.85 12.40
N GLU A 92 -36.25 -70.37 12.40
CA GLU A 92 -35.23 -69.92 13.36
C GLU A 92 -35.04 -68.40 13.29
N ASP A 93 -34.95 -67.76 14.46
CA ASP A 93 -34.65 -66.32 14.55
C ASP A 93 -33.41 -65.97 13.69
N GLY A 94 -33.49 -64.85 12.98
CA GLY A 94 -32.37 -64.34 12.18
C GLY A 94 -31.19 -63.91 13.05
N PHE A 95 -29.97 -63.98 12.49
CA PHE A 95 -28.76 -63.52 13.17
C PHE A 95 -28.78 -61.99 13.39
N VAL A 96 -28.13 -61.54 14.46
CA VAL A 96 -28.13 -60.12 14.90
C VAL A 96 -27.01 -59.37 14.17
N SER A 97 -27.28 -58.15 13.69
CA SER A 97 -26.20 -57.29 13.17
C SER A 97 -25.61 -56.42 14.29
N LEU A 98 -24.29 -56.37 14.39
CA LEU A 98 -23.55 -55.65 15.41
C LEU A 98 -22.61 -54.60 14.79
N ILE A 99 -22.34 -53.55 15.57
CA ILE A 99 -21.41 -52.47 15.23
C ILE A 99 -20.37 -52.36 16.34
N LYS A 100 -19.09 -52.32 15.97
CA LYS A 100 -17.96 -52.13 16.90
C LYS A 100 -17.16 -50.91 16.51
N VAL A 101 -16.98 -49.98 17.45
CA VAL A 101 -16.16 -48.77 17.26
C VAL A 101 -14.89 -48.88 18.09
N THR A 102 -13.74 -48.73 17.45
CA THR A 102 -12.43 -48.74 18.13
C THR A 102 -11.61 -47.50 17.73
N PRO A 103 -10.83 -46.91 18.65
CA PRO A 103 -9.93 -45.82 18.27
C PRO A 103 -8.90 -46.27 17.23
N GLU A 104 -8.74 -45.49 16.16
CA GLU A 104 -7.71 -45.71 15.14
C GLU A 104 -6.54 -44.73 15.38
N PRO A 105 -5.32 -45.21 15.70
CA PRO A 105 -4.16 -44.36 15.90
C PRO A 105 -3.67 -43.74 14.57
N VAL A 106 -2.74 -42.79 14.67
CA VAL A 106 -2.08 -42.21 13.49
C VAL A 106 -1.39 -43.32 12.69
N GLY A 107 -1.69 -43.39 11.40
CA GLY A 107 -1.18 -44.44 10.55
C GLY A 107 -1.68 -44.36 9.10
N PRO A 108 -1.50 -45.44 8.33
CA PRO A 108 -1.86 -45.50 6.91
C PRO A 108 -3.34 -45.24 6.62
N ASN A 109 -4.22 -45.58 7.57
CA ASN A 109 -5.67 -45.41 7.42
C ASN A 109 -6.14 -44.01 7.82
N CYS A 110 -5.52 -43.41 8.84
CA CYS A 110 -5.79 -42.04 9.29
C CYS A 110 -4.50 -41.29 9.65
N SER A 111 -4.21 -40.22 8.92
CA SER A 111 -3.03 -39.36 9.17
C SER A 111 -3.12 -38.55 10.48
N THR A 112 -4.32 -38.44 11.07
CA THR A 112 -4.65 -37.56 12.21
C THR A 112 -5.35 -38.31 13.35
N ALA A 113 -5.18 -39.63 13.42
CA ALA A 113 -5.99 -40.54 14.24
C ALA A 113 -7.49 -40.43 13.91
N GLY A 114 -8.30 -41.29 14.51
CA GLY A 114 -9.74 -41.33 14.23
C GLY A 114 -10.42 -42.49 14.93
N ASN A 115 -11.49 -42.98 14.32
CA ASN A 115 -12.19 -44.18 14.75
C ASN A 115 -12.31 -45.17 13.60
N ARG A 116 -12.09 -46.44 13.90
CA ARG A 116 -12.43 -47.58 13.04
C ARG A 116 -13.80 -48.10 13.44
N VAL A 117 -14.67 -48.26 12.46
CA VAL A 117 -16.03 -48.77 12.61
C VAL A 117 -16.14 -50.09 11.85
N ASP A 118 -16.35 -51.17 12.57
CA ASP A 118 -16.60 -52.50 12.00
C ASP A 118 -18.09 -52.83 12.13
N THR A 119 -18.67 -53.41 11.09
CA THR A 119 -20.07 -53.88 11.07
C THR A 119 -20.13 -55.31 10.57
N GLY A 120 -20.99 -56.13 11.15
CA GLY A 120 -21.20 -57.49 10.69
C GLY A 120 -22.39 -58.18 11.32
N ILE A 121 -22.54 -59.46 11.02
CA ILE A 121 -23.57 -60.34 11.57
C ILE A 121 -22.93 -61.24 12.63
N ASP A 122 -23.53 -61.30 13.82
CA ASP A 122 -23.17 -62.21 14.91
C ASP A 122 -23.55 -63.65 14.53
N ASP A 123 -22.73 -64.25 13.67
CA ASP A 123 -22.93 -65.59 13.11
C ASP A 123 -22.95 -66.68 14.20
N ASN A 124 -22.26 -66.45 15.31
CA ASN A 124 -22.16 -67.42 16.39
C ASN A 124 -23.13 -67.17 17.56
N ARG A 125 -23.88 -66.06 17.52
CA ARG A 125 -24.91 -65.64 18.49
C ARG A 125 -24.38 -65.41 19.91
N ASN A 126 -23.15 -64.94 20.05
CA ASN A 126 -22.57 -64.65 21.38
C ASN A 126 -22.79 -63.21 21.86
N GLY A 127 -23.37 -62.35 21.03
CA GLY A 127 -23.66 -60.95 21.35
C GLY A 127 -22.47 -60.00 21.21
N GLU A 128 -21.33 -60.45 20.69
CA GLU A 128 -20.15 -59.65 20.38
C GLU A 128 -19.82 -59.74 18.89
N LEU A 129 -19.23 -58.68 18.33
CA LEU A 129 -18.72 -58.72 16.95
C LEU A 129 -17.28 -59.25 16.97
N ASP A 130 -17.14 -60.54 16.67
CA ASP A 130 -15.85 -61.21 16.57
C ASP A 130 -15.11 -60.84 15.28
N ALA A 131 -13.79 -61.02 15.26
CA ALA A 131 -12.96 -60.62 14.12
C ALA A 131 -13.31 -61.31 12.80
N ILE A 132 -13.90 -62.51 12.86
CA ILE A 132 -14.32 -63.29 11.69
C ILE A 132 -15.71 -62.90 11.18
N GLU A 133 -16.50 -62.22 12.00
CA GLU A 133 -17.88 -61.81 11.74
C GLU A 133 -17.95 -60.40 11.12
N ILE A 134 -16.81 -59.72 10.96
CA ILE A 134 -16.76 -58.38 10.39
C ILE A 134 -16.97 -58.47 8.87
N ASP A 135 -18.11 -57.95 8.40
CA ASP A 135 -18.43 -57.86 6.98
C ASP A 135 -17.85 -56.59 6.33
N ASN A 136 -17.85 -55.47 7.05
CA ASN A 136 -17.37 -54.19 6.54
C ASN A 136 -16.57 -53.42 7.61
N THR A 137 -15.54 -52.71 7.15
CA THR A 137 -14.73 -51.81 7.97
C THR A 137 -14.69 -50.43 7.33
N PHE A 138 -14.97 -49.39 8.12
CA PHE A 138 -14.87 -47.99 7.75
C PHE A 138 -13.91 -47.25 8.68
N TYR A 139 -13.20 -46.26 8.14
CA TYR A 139 -12.35 -45.38 8.91
C TYR A 139 -12.91 -43.96 8.89
N ILE A 140 -13.19 -43.42 10.07
CA ILE A 140 -13.61 -42.03 10.26
C ILE A 140 -12.43 -41.29 10.86
N CYS A 141 -11.64 -40.63 10.02
CA CYS A 141 -10.48 -39.86 10.47
C CYS A 141 -10.90 -38.52 11.04
N ASN A 142 -10.21 -38.07 12.08
CA ASN A 142 -10.36 -36.70 12.54
C ASN A 142 -9.93 -35.76 11.41
N GLY A 143 -10.68 -34.68 11.18
CA GLY A 143 -10.26 -33.64 10.23
C GLY A 143 -8.86 -33.14 10.60
N LEU A 144 -8.07 -32.72 9.61
CA LEU A 144 -6.94 -31.83 9.89
C LEU A 144 -7.52 -30.67 10.69
N ASN A 145 -7.02 -30.41 11.89
CA ASN A 145 -7.29 -29.15 12.60
C ASN A 145 -6.58 -28.02 11.84
N ILE A 146 -7.00 -27.74 10.61
CA ILE A 146 -6.68 -26.51 9.91
C ILE A 146 -7.58 -25.45 10.53
N ASN A 147 -7.00 -24.62 11.39
CA ASN A 147 -7.68 -23.41 11.81
C ASN A 147 -7.85 -22.52 10.56
N TYR A 148 -9.07 -22.49 10.03
CA TYR A 148 -9.41 -21.57 8.94
C TYR A 148 -9.44 -20.12 9.43
N GLY A 149 -9.65 -19.89 10.73
CA GLY A 149 -9.81 -18.57 11.31
C GLY A 149 -11.08 -17.88 10.83
N LYS A 150 -11.29 -16.66 11.31
CA LYS A 150 -12.28 -15.73 10.76
C LYS A 150 -11.70 -15.03 9.54
N HIS A 151 -12.57 -14.55 8.66
CA HIS A 151 -12.19 -13.69 7.53
C HIS A 151 -11.44 -12.44 8.01
N THR A 152 -11.96 -11.78 9.04
CA THR A 152 -11.36 -10.62 9.70
C THR A 152 -11.02 -10.95 11.15
N LEU A 153 -9.75 -10.79 11.54
CA LEU A 153 -9.33 -10.77 12.94
C LEU A 153 -9.51 -9.35 13.49
N VAL A 154 -10.23 -9.21 14.60
CA VAL A 154 -10.47 -7.91 15.24
C VAL A 154 -10.07 -7.96 16.70
N LEU A 155 -9.19 -7.05 17.13
CA LEU A 155 -8.88 -6.80 18.54
C LEU A 155 -9.09 -5.31 18.85
N SER A 156 -9.70 -5.01 20.00
CA SER A 156 -9.92 -3.63 20.47
C SER A 156 -10.19 -3.58 21.98
N GLY A 157 -10.06 -2.40 22.58
CA GLY A 157 -10.47 -2.16 23.97
C GLY A 157 -9.36 -2.42 24.99
N THR A 158 -9.69 -2.96 26.16
CA THR A 158 -8.76 -3.05 27.30
C THR A 158 -8.07 -4.42 27.43
N LEU A 159 -7.99 -5.18 26.34
CA LEU A 159 -7.45 -6.55 26.30
C LEU A 159 -6.04 -6.66 26.89
N THR A 160 -5.80 -7.69 27.70
CA THR A 160 -4.44 -8.11 28.07
C THR A 160 -3.79 -8.92 26.95
N ASN A 161 -2.48 -9.16 27.04
CA ASN A 161 -1.76 -10.00 26.07
C ASN A 161 -2.29 -11.43 26.05
N GLU A 162 -2.67 -11.98 27.21
CA GLU A 162 -3.23 -13.32 27.35
C GLU A 162 -4.59 -13.43 26.65
N GLU A 163 -5.50 -12.47 26.90
CA GLU A 163 -6.82 -12.43 26.25
C GLU A 163 -6.69 -12.28 24.73
N ALA A 164 -5.77 -11.41 24.28
CA ALA A 164 -5.49 -11.23 22.86
C ALA A 164 -4.94 -12.52 22.23
N ALA A 165 -4.03 -13.23 22.92
CA ALA A 165 -3.48 -14.49 22.44
C ALA A 165 -4.55 -15.58 22.29
N GLU A 166 -5.52 -15.66 23.21
CA GLU A 166 -6.65 -16.58 23.10
C GLU A 166 -7.54 -16.26 21.88
N ILE A 167 -7.83 -14.97 21.65
CA ILE A 167 -8.60 -14.54 20.48
C ILE A 167 -7.84 -14.86 19.18
N ILE A 168 -6.53 -14.54 19.12
CA ILE A 168 -5.70 -14.84 17.96
C ILE A 168 -5.65 -16.35 17.70
N ALA A 169 -5.44 -17.17 18.74
CA ALA A 169 -5.39 -18.63 18.59
C ALA A 169 -6.71 -19.22 18.04
N ARG A 170 -7.85 -18.60 18.37
CA ARG A 170 -9.17 -19.01 17.87
C ARG A 170 -9.46 -18.45 16.47
N ASP A 171 -9.19 -17.17 16.25
CA ASP A 171 -9.72 -16.41 15.10
C ASP A 171 -8.69 -16.20 13.97
N LEU A 172 -7.39 -16.35 14.20
CA LEU A 172 -6.36 -16.26 13.16
C LEU A 172 -6.16 -17.63 12.48
N GLY A 173 -6.31 -17.69 11.17
CA GLY A 173 -6.12 -18.92 10.41
C GLY A 173 -5.86 -18.71 8.93
N THR A 174 -5.89 -19.82 8.18
CA THR A 174 -5.52 -19.85 6.75
C THR A 174 -6.47 -19.08 5.83
N ALA A 175 -7.70 -18.81 6.27
CA ALA A 175 -8.69 -18.01 5.54
C ALA A 175 -8.80 -16.56 6.04
N THR A 176 -8.01 -16.16 7.03
CA THR A 176 -7.95 -14.76 7.48
C THR A 176 -7.33 -13.89 6.41
N GLN A 177 -8.09 -12.91 5.93
CA GLN A 177 -7.68 -11.97 4.89
C GLN A 177 -7.48 -10.56 5.45
N GLU A 178 -8.13 -10.25 6.57
CA GLU A 178 -8.09 -8.93 7.17
C GLU A 178 -7.68 -8.98 8.64
N VAL A 179 -6.88 -8.02 9.06
CA VAL A 179 -6.48 -7.81 10.45
C VAL A 179 -6.80 -6.38 10.84
N LYS A 180 -7.53 -6.20 11.95
CA LYS A 180 -7.88 -4.89 12.49
C LYS A 180 -7.64 -4.85 14.01
N ILE A 181 -6.58 -4.19 14.42
CA ILE A 181 -6.12 -4.08 15.81
C ILE A 181 -6.12 -2.62 16.20
N ALA A 182 -7.15 -2.18 16.93
CA ALA A 182 -7.39 -0.76 17.14
C ALA A 182 -7.76 -0.42 18.58
N GLY A 183 -7.07 0.56 19.17
CA GLY A 183 -7.44 1.07 20.49
C GLY A 183 -7.22 0.09 21.64
N CYS A 184 -6.29 -0.86 21.49
CA CYS A 184 -5.91 -1.80 22.54
C CYS A 184 -5.05 -1.08 23.59
N SER A 185 -5.65 -0.69 24.73
CA SER A 185 -5.01 0.20 25.72
C SER A 185 -3.99 -0.50 26.64
N ASN A 186 -4.03 -1.84 26.71
CA ASN A 186 -3.19 -2.65 27.58
C ASN A 186 -2.31 -3.66 26.83
N LEU A 187 -2.52 -3.81 25.51
CA LEU A 187 -1.76 -4.74 24.69
C LEU A 187 -0.34 -4.21 24.49
N THR A 188 0.67 -5.02 24.86
CA THR A 188 2.09 -4.69 24.67
C THR A 188 2.75 -5.55 23.60
N THR A 189 2.23 -6.74 23.32
CA THR A 189 2.76 -7.62 22.28
C THR A 189 1.65 -8.09 21.35
N LEU A 190 1.94 -8.17 20.05
CA LEU A 190 1.04 -8.68 19.03
C LEU A 190 1.79 -9.70 18.16
N ASP A 191 1.44 -10.97 18.31
CA ASP A 191 2.01 -12.06 17.50
C ASP A 191 1.01 -12.53 16.43
N LEU A 192 1.34 -12.27 15.17
CA LEU A 192 0.60 -12.68 13.99
C LEU A 192 1.47 -13.54 13.06
N SER A 193 2.48 -14.23 13.60
CA SER A 193 3.42 -15.07 12.84
C SER A 193 2.79 -16.25 12.08
N LEU A 194 1.53 -16.59 12.38
CA LEU A 194 0.76 -17.58 11.63
C LEU A 194 0.10 -17.00 10.37
N LEU A 195 -0.06 -15.68 10.27
CA LEU A 195 -0.63 -15.01 9.10
C LEU A 195 0.34 -15.13 7.93
N LYS A 196 -0.05 -15.85 6.87
CA LYS A 196 0.79 -16.05 5.66
C LYS A 196 0.52 -15.03 4.58
N SER A 197 -0.74 -14.62 4.45
CA SER A 197 -1.18 -13.65 3.46
C SER A 197 -2.31 -12.80 4.02
N ALA A 198 -2.42 -11.56 3.56
CA ALA A 198 -3.54 -10.69 3.88
C ALA A 198 -3.92 -9.84 2.66
N ILE A 199 -5.10 -9.26 2.71
CA ILE A 199 -5.55 -8.18 1.83
C ILE A 199 -5.42 -6.85 2.57
N LYS A 200 -5.72 -6.86 3.87
CA LYS A 200 -5.72 -5.65 4.69
C LYS A 200 -5.15 -5.90 6.08
N ILE A 201 -4.20 -5.07 6.49
CA ILE A 201 -3.68 -5.05 7.86
C ILE A 201 -3.77 -3.63 8.39
N GLU A 202 -4.62 -3.42 9.39
CA GLU A 202 -4.78 -2.15 10.09
C GLU A 202 -4.43 -2.34 11.57
N ILE A 203 -3.34 -1.71 12.01
CA ILE A 203 -2.90 -1.71 13.41
C ILE A 203 -2.69 -0.25 13.81
N PHE A 204 -3.63 0.31 14.57
CA PHE A 204 -3.58 1.74 14.88
C PHE A 204 -4.05 2.12 16.27
N SER A 205 -3.49 3.20 16.79
CA SER A 205 -3.89 3.79 18.08
C SER A 205 -3.79 2.81 19.25
N ASN A 206 -2.71 2.01 19.30
CA ASN A 206 -2.41 1.09 20.40
C ASN A 206 -1.24 1.68 21.22
N PRO A 207 -1.52 2.49 22.26
CA PRO A 207 -0.51 3.36 22.88
C PRO A 207 0.58 2.65 23.68
N LYS A 208 0.38 1.38 24.05
CA LYS A 208 1.34 0.57 24.81
C LYS A 208 1.96 -0.57 23.99
N LEU A 209 1.63 -0.67 22.71
CA LEU A 209 2.11 -1.77 21.89
C LEU A 209 3.60 -1.59 21.61
N GLU A 210 4.43 -2.51 22.11
CA GLU A 210 5.90 -2.49 22.04
C GLU A 210 6.43 -3.34 20.88
N THR A 211 5.74 -4.45 20.58
CA THR A 211 6.19 -5.41 19.55
C THR A 211 5.05 -5.88 18.65
N ILE A 212 5.34 -5.96 17.34
CA ILE A 212 4.48 -6.58 16.33
C ILE A 212 5.32 -7.63 15.58
N ASN A 213 4.89 -8.89 15.65
CA ASN A 213 5.49 -9.98 14.92
C ASN A 213 4.61 -10.37 13.72
N LEU A 214 5.04 -10.00 12.51
CA LEU A 214 4.45 -10.40 11.23
C LEU A 214 5.42 -11.27 10.41
N ASN A 215 6.37 -11.95 11.06
CA ASN A 215 7.39 -12.75 10.36
C ASN A 215 6.82 -13.93 9.54
N GLY A 216 5.55 -14.28 9.73
CA GLY A 216 4.85 -15.25 8.90
C GLY A 216 4.38 -14.71 7.56
N LEU A 217 4.23 -13.40 7.42
CA LEU A 217 3.57 -12.75 6.30
C LEU A 217 4.48 -12.82 5.07
N VAL A 218 4.04 -13.54 4.04
CA VAL A 218 4.78 -13.72 2.78
C VAL A 218 4.29 -12.75 1.71
N SER A 219 2.98 -12.49 1.69
CA SER A 219 2.38 -11.62 0.68
C SER A 219 1.26 -10.77 1.25
N ILE A 220 1.13 -9.55 0.75
CA ILE A 220 -0.08 -8.75 0.93
C ILE A 220 -0.60 -8.25 -0.42
N ILE A 221 -1.92 -8.26 -0.58
CA ILE A 221 -2.63 -7.77 -1.77
C ILE A 221 -3.67 -6.75 -1.32
N GLY A 222 -3.28 -5.48 -1.17
CA GLY A 222 -4.14 -4.40 -0.71
C GLY A 222 -3.34 -3.38 0.09
N THR A 223 -3.59 -3.29 1.40
CA THR A 223 -3.04 -2.19 2.22
C THR A 223 -2.49 -2.65 3.57
N ILE A 224 -1.38 -2.02 3.98
CA ILE A 224 -0.86 -2.05 5.36
C ILE A 224 -0.99 -0.64 5.91
N ARG A 225 -1.67 -0.51 7.05
CA ARG A 225 -1.75 0.71 7.84
C ARG A 225 -1.29 0.42 9.26
N ILE A 226 -0.10 0.89 9.61
CA ILE A 226 0.49 0.76 10.95
C ILE A 226 0.77 2.19 11.44
N GLU A 227 -0.05 2.70 12.36
CA GLU A 227 0.09 4.10 12.78
C GLU A 227 -0.31 4.40 14.22
N ASN A 228 0.22 5.50 14.77
CA ASN A 228 -0.08 5.95 16.13
C ASN A 228 0.27 4.88 17.18
N LEU A 229 1.52 4.37 17.13
CA LEU A 229 2.05 3.35 18.03
C LEU A 229 3.30 3.89 18.73
N PRO A 230 3.16 4.85 19.65
CA PRO A 230 4.27 5.65 20.20
C PRO A 230 5.26 4.85 21.07
N GLN A 231 4.96 3.60 21.41
CA GLN A 231 5.86 2.72 22.18
C GLN A 231 6.37 1.53 21.34
N LEU A 232 6.04 1.47 20.04
CA LEU A 232 6.44 0.35 19.20
C LEU A 232 7.93 0.43 18.89
N GLU A 233 8.70 -0.49 19.46
CA GLU A 233 10.15 -0.59 19.30
C GLU A 233 10.54 -1.67 18.28
N SER A 234 9.65 -2.62 17.99
CA SER A 234 9.93 -3.73 17.08
C SER A 234 8.75 -4.04 16.15
N LEU A 235 9.01 -3.96 14.84
CA LEU A 235 8.11 -4.39 13.77
C LEU A 235 8.83 -5.42 12.90
N GLN A 236 8.39 -6.68 12.94
CA GLN A 236 9.06 -7.78 12.27
C GLN A 236 8.32 -8.21 10.99
N LEU A 237 8.97 -8.08 9.83
CA LEU A 237 8.42 -8.37 8.49
C LEU A 237 9.38 -9.25 7.66
N GLU A 238 10.06 -10.21 8.29
CA GLU A 238 11.19 -10.94 7.70
C GLU A 238 10.85 -11.80 6.48
N SER A 239 9.58 -12.22 6.33
CA SER A 239 9.15 -13.08 5.24
C SER A 239 8.43 -12.35 4.12
N LEU A 240 8.17 -11.04 4.24
CA LEU A 240 7.36 -10.32 3.27
C LEU A 240 8.13 -10.24 1.94
N GLU A 241 7.61 -10.91 0.91
CA GLU A 241 8.22 -10.99 -0.41
C GLU A 241 7.47 -10.15 -1.45
N ASN A 242 6.13 -10.17 -1.39
CA ASN A 242 5.28 -9.54 -2.38
C ASN A 242 4.31 -8.58 -1.70
N PHE A 243 4.35 -7.32 -2.11
CA PHE A 243 3.35 -6.33 -1.73
C PHE A 243 2.69 -5.82 -3.01
N ILE A 244 1.45 -6.23 -3.21
CA ILE A 244 0.60 -5.72 -4.26
C ILE A 244 -0.33 -4.68 -3.64
N ILE A 245 -0.36 -3.47 -4.19
CA ILE A 245 -1.22 -2.37 -3.78
C ILE A 245 -2.40 -2.33 -4.77
N ASP A 246 -3.60 -2.59 -4.26
CA ASP A 246 -4.85 -2.72 -5.04
C ASP A 246 -6.00 -1.88 -4.45
N ASP A 247 -5.76 -1.17 -3.35
CA ASP A 247 -6.80 -0.39 -2.67
C ASP A 247 -6.77 1.08 -3.11
N TYR A 248 -7.91 1.59 -3.58
CA TYR A 248 -8.10 3.02 -3.91
C TYR A 248 -8.44 3.88 -2.69
N GLU A 249 -8.89 3.27 -1.59
CA GLU A 249 -9.37 4.00 -0.42
C GLU A 249 -8.27 4.30 0.60
N TYR A 250 -7.20 3.50 0.62
CA TYR A 250 -6.17 3.59 1.67
C TYR A 250 -4.76 3.37 1.14
N THR A 251 -3.98 4.46 1.09
CA THR A 251 -2.54 4.41 0.84
C THR A 251 -1.83 3.60 1.93
N PRO A 252 -0.98 2.62 1.57
CA PRO A 252 -0.16 1.90 2.53
C PRO A 252 0.72 2.87 3.32
N ILE A 253 0.63 2.79 4.64
CA ILE A 253 1.31 3.74 5.53
C ILE A 253 1.85 3.05 6.78
N ILE A 254 3.10 3.36 7.10
CA ILE A 254 3.74 3.06 8.37
C ILE A 254 4.18 4.39 8.94
N LYS A 255 3.57 4.84 10.05
CA LYS A 255 3.91 6.15 10.63
C LYS A 255 3.72 6.27 12.13
N ASP A 256 4.30 7.30 12.73
CA ASP A 256 4.11 7.61 14.15
C ASP A 256 4.43 6.39 15.05
N ILE A 257 5.55 5.71 14.75
CA ILE A 257 6.08 4.55 15.50
C ILE A 257 7.51 4.83 16.00
N ASN A 258 7.94 4.13 17.05
CA ASN A 258 9.23 4.34 17.70
C ASN A 258 10.28 3.28 17.34
N VAL A 259 10.43 2.97 16.06
CA VAL A 259 11.36 1.94 15.57
C VAL A 259 12.63 2.63 15.06
N ASP A 260 13.80 2.25 15.58
CA ASP A 260 15.10 2.83 15.18
C ASP A 260 15.59 2.33 13.82
N GLU A 261 15.36 1.05 13.52
CA GLU A 261 15.79 0.41 12.27
C GLU A 261 14.65 -0.44 11.71
N LEU A 262 14.27 -0.19 10.46
CA LEU A 262 13.24 -0.96 9.77
C LEU A 262 13.83 -1.63 8.52
N THR A 263 13.63 -2.93 8.38
CA THR A 263 14.16 -3.71 7.26
C THR A 263 13.07 -4.59 6.64
N PHE A 264 13.04 -4.59 5.31
CA PHE A 264 12.21 -5.47 4.49
C PHE A 264 13.11 -6.45 3.72
N PRO A 265 13.60 -7.51 4.38
CA PRO A 265 14.77 -8.25 3.91
C PRO A 265 14.51 -9.06 2.64
N LYS A 266 13.26 -9.40 2.34
CA LYS A 266 12.89 -10.22 1.18
C LYS A 266 11.92 -9.54 0.22
N LEU A 267 11.52 -8.30 0.49
CA LEU A 267 10.54 -7.61 -0.34
C LEU A 267 11.15 -7.33 -1.71
N LYS A 268 10.61 -7.98 -2.74
CA LYS A 268 11.14 -7.92 -4.11
C LYS A 268 10.53 -6.77 -4.90
N LYS A 269 9.23 -6.54 -4.72
CA LYS A 269 8.45 -5.60 -5.52
C LYS A 269 7.34 -4.95 -4.69
N LEU A 270 7.07 -3.68 -4.99
CA LEU A 270 5.80 -3.01 -4.68
C LEU A 270 5.02 -2.88 -6.00
N GLU A 271 4.12 -3.83 -6.27
CA GLU A 271 3.34 -3.86 -7.49
C GLU A 271 2.08 -3.00 -7.33
N ASN A 272 1.84 -2.10 -8.29
CA ASN A 272 0.65 -1.26 -8.34
C ASN A 272 -0.21 -1.69 -9.54
N PHE A 273 -1.40 -2.27 -9.31
CA PHE A 273 -2.29 -2.67 -10.42
C PHE A 273 -3.09 -1.49 -10.97
N LEU A 274 -3.42 -0.52 -10.11
CA LEU A 274 -4.53 0.40 -10.35
C LEU A 274 -4.34 1.82 -9.79
N SER A 275 -3.41 2.01 -8.84
CA SER A 275 -3.15 3.29 -8.17
C SER A 275 -1.67 3.68 -8.31
N TYR A 276 -1.36 4.98 -8.39
CA TYR A 276 0.02 5.49 -8.38
C TYR A 276 0.53 5.67 -6.93
N GLU A 277 -0.03 4.91 -5.99
CA GLU A 277 0.17 5.12 -4.57
C GLU A 277 1.54 4.58 -4.12
N PRO A 278 2.29 5.34 -3.31
CA PRO A 278 3.52 4.86 -2.71
C PRO A 278 3.24 4.02 -1.45
N LEU A 279 4.19 3.18 -1.07
CA LEU A 279 4.33 2.80 0.34
C LEU A 279 4.92 3.99 1.09
N ILE A 280 4.11 4.58 1.98
CA ILE A 280 4.51 5.72 2.81
C ILE A 280 5.12 5.22 4.11
N ILE A 281 6.33 5.68 4.41
CA ILE A 281 7.02 5.41 5.68
C ILE A 281 7.41 6.77 6.27
N ASN A 282 6.68 7.23 7.29
CA ASN A 282 6.88 8.55 7.91
C ASN A 282 7.07 8.49 9.44
N GLY A 283 8.18 9.01 9.96
CA GLY A 283 8.45 8.92 11.39
C GLY A 283 9.80 9.49 11.77
N ASP A 284 9.87 10.10 12.96
CA ASP A 284 11.10 10.76 13.39
C ASP A 284 12.07 9.82 14.13
N SER A 285 11.62 8.65 14.60
CA SER A 285 12.47 7.77 15.42
C SER A 285 13.49 6.96 14.62
N TRP A 286 13.18 6.53 13.39
CA TRP A 286 14.09 5.68 12.63
C TRP A 286 15.34 6.43 12.15
N THR A 287 16.47 5.74 12.30
CA THR A 287 17.79 6.17 11.85
C THR A 287 18.23 5.48 10.57
N SER A 288 17.70 4.28 10.30
CA SER A 288 17.97 3.52 9.08
C SER A 288 16.76 2.76 8.53
N LEU A 289 16.70 2.66 7.20
CA LEU A 289 15.67 1.93 6.47
C LEU A 289 16.31 1.10 5.35
N SER A 290 15.93 -0.17 5.23
CA SER A 290 16.60 -1.12 4.33
C SER A 290 15.66 -2.00 3.51
N PHE A 291 15.89 -2.06 2.20
CA PHE A 291 15.18 -2.86 1.22
C PHE A 291 16.19 -3.57 0.29
N PRO A 292 16.90 -4.59 0.79
CA PRO A 292 18.03 -5.20 0.07
C PRO A 292 17.63 -5.89 -1.25
N GLU A 293 16.40 -6.38 -1.35
CA GLU A 293 15.90 -7.15 -2.49
C GLU A 293 14.91 -6.37 -3.39
N LEU A 294 14.55 -5.14 -3.04
CA LEU A 294 13.53 -4.39 -3.75
C LEU A 294 14.06 -3.90 -5.10
N THR A 295 13.45 -4.36 -6.19
CA THR A 295 13.85 -4.01 -7.56
C THR A 295 12.98 -2.92 -8.18
N GLU A 296 11.72 -2.85 -7.79
CA GLU A 296 10.76 -1.91 -8.36
C GLU A 296 9.66 -1.53 -7.37
N GLY A 297 9.12 -0.33 -7.50
CA GLY A 297 8.05 0.14 -6.66
C GLY A 297 7.93 1.64 -6.57
N ARG A 298 7.00 2.12 -5.75
CA ARG A 298 6.92 3.53 -5.37
C ARG A 298 7.05 3.66 -3.85
N LEU A 299 8.04 4.44 -3.41
CA LEU A 299 8.36 4.69 -2.02
C LEU A 299 8.25 6.17 -1.72
N GLU A 300 7.64 6.51 -0.60
CA GLU A 300 7.65 7.85 -0.04
C GLU A 300 8.10 7.77 1.42
N ILE A 301 9.27 8.33 1.69
CA ILE A 301 9.97 8.18 2.95
C ILE A 301 10.23 9.55 3.57
N SER A 302 9.93 9.68 4.85
CA SER A 302 10.26 10.86 5.64
C SER A 302 10.68 10.51 7.06
N GLY A 303 11.52 11.37 7.64
CA GLY A 303 11.96 11.21 9.02
C GLY A 303 13.19 12.03 9.35
N ALA A 304 13.10 12.85 10.39
CA ALA A 304 14.14 13.82 10.73
C ALA A 304 15.50 13.18 11.08
N ASN A 305 15.49 12.02 11.76
CA ASN A 305 16.70 11.30 12.19
C ASN A 305 17.22 10.28 11.17
N LEU A 306 16.55 10.13 10.03
CA LEU A 306 16.92 9.17 9.01
C LEU A 306 18.28 9.54 8.39
N SER A 307 19.28 8.69 8.61
CA SER A 307 20.66 8.91 8.17
C SER A 307 21.11 7.92 7.10
N LEU A 308 20.44 6.77 6.98
CA LEU A 308 20.78 5.71 6.04
C LEU A 308 19.53 5.11 5.38
N ILE A 309 19.56 5.03 4.04
CA ILE A 309 18.58 4.27 3.27
C ILE A 309 19.32 3.30 2.35
N ALA A 310 19.01 2.01 2.42
CA ALA A 310 19.62 0.98 1.60
C ALA A 310 18.63 0.43 0.55
N LEU A 311 18.85 0.82 -0.71
CA LEU A 311 18.06 0.39 -1.89
C LEU A 311 19.00 -0.10 -3.01
N PRO A 312 19.84 -1.12 -2.77
CA PRO A 312 20.94 -1.48 -3.68
C PRO A 312 20.48 -2.04 -5.04
N LYS A 313 19.26 -2.60 -5.12
CA LYS A 313 18.72 -3.24 -6.33
C LYS A 313 17.58 -2.45 -6.97
N PHE A 314 17.21 -1.30 -6.41
CA PHE A 314 16.05 -0.53 -6.86
C PHE A 314 16.33 0.07 -8.24
N ALA A 315 15.64 -0.44 -9.25
CA ALA A 315 15.92 -0.20 -10.66
C ALA A 315 14.88 0.68 -11.36
N THR A 316 13.61 0.59 -10.96
CA THR A 316 12.53 1.34 -11.60
C THR A 316 11.41 1.74 -10.65
N GLY A 317 10.79 2.89 -10.90
CA GLY A 317 9.62 3.38 -10.16
C GLY A 317 9.85 4.75 -9.53
N GLY A 318 9.16 5.04 -8.43
CA GLY A 318 9.25 6.36 -7.78
C GLY A 318 9.91 6.28 -6.42
N PHE A 319 10.84 7.18 -6.14
CA PHE A 319 11.45 7.32 -4.83
C PHE A 319 11.41 8.78 -4.40
N VAL A 320 10.57 9.04 -3.40
CA VAL A 320 10.40 10.33 -2.74
C VAL A 320 11.05 10.23 -1.38
N ILE A 321 11.97 11.15 -1.09
CA ILE A 321 12.47 11.39 0.25
C ILE A 321 12.21 12.84 0.63
N GLN A 322 11.63 13.05 1.80
CA GLN A 322 11.32 14.38 2.28
C GLN A 322 11.49 14.52 3.78
N GLU A 323 11.73 15.75 4.25
CA GLU A 323 11.81 16.06 5.69
C GLU A 323 12.88 15.21 6.42
N SER A 324 13.92 14.79 5.71
CA SER A 324 15.01 13.98 6.25
C SER A 324 16.24 14.84 6.51
N ALA A 325 16.29 15.46 7.69
CA ALA A 325 17.33 16.40 8.05
C ALA A 325 18.71 15.76 8.25
N ALA A 326 18.77 14.50 8.67
CA ALA A 326 20.02 13.80 8.99
C ALA A 326 20.68 13.07 7.79
N ILE A 327 20.00 12.96 6.65
CA ILE A 327 20.53 12.18 5.51
C ILE A 327 21.59 12.99 4.76
N THR A 328 22.75 12.37 4.53
CA THR A 328 23.88 13.02 3.83
C THR A 328 24.17 12.41 2.47
N THR A 329 23.78 11.15 2.25
CA THR A 329 24.02 10.43 1.01
C THR A 329 22.82 9.60 0.62
N ILE A 330 22.46 9.66 -0.66
CA ILE A 330 21.51 8.75 -1.29
C ILE A 330 22.23 8.06 -2.45
N SER A 331 22.18 6.73 -2.50
CA SER A 331 22.79 5.96 -3.57
C SER A 331 21.83 4.89 -4.07
N LEU A 332 21.44 4.99 -5.35
CA LEU A 332 20.62 4.00 -6.05
C LEU A 332 21.40 3.51 -7.27
N PRO A 333 22.33 2.55 -7.10
CA PRO A 333 23.28 2.17 -8.15
C PRO A 333 22.62 1.52 -9.37
N GLU A 334 21.45 0.92 -9.18
CA GLU A 334 20.71 0.21 -10.23
C GLU A 334 19.56 1.02 -10.83
N PHE A 335 19.28 2.22 -10.29
CA PHE A 335 18.11 3.03 -10.69
C PHE A 335 18.27 3.53 -12.12
N LEU A 336 17.44 3.00 -13.02
CA LEU A 336 17.53 3.17 -14.46
C LEU A 336 16.47 4.15 -14.98
N ASN A 337 15.22 4.01 -14.53
CA ASN A 337 14.09 4.83 -14.98
C ASN A 337 13.12 5.13 -13.85
N GLY A 338 12.54 6.33 -13.84
CA GLY A 338 11.44 6.69 -12.94
C GLY A 338 11.61 8.06 -12.30
N ASP A 339 10.96 8.28 -11.16
CA ASP A 339 10.93 9.59 -10.52
C ASP A 339 11.73 9.58 -9.22
N PHE A 340 12.73 10.44 -9.13
CA PHE A 340 13.46 10.71 -7.90
C PHE A 340 13.14 12.12 -7.43
N TYR A 341 12.68 12.22 -6.18
CA TYR A 341 12.40 13.49 -5.52
C TYR A 341 13.10 13.52 -4.16
N SER A 342 13.82 14.60 -3.90
CA SER A 342 14.35 14.95 -2.57
C SER A 342 13.85 16.33 -2.18
N GLY A 343 13.25 16.48 -0.99
CA GLY A 343 12.77 17.77 -0.49
C GLY A 343 13.08 17.96 0.99
N SER A 344 13.40 19.19 1.42
CA SER A 344 13.71 19.47 2.84
C SER A 344 14.80 18.54 3.39
N THR A 345 15.91 18.42 2.66
CA THR A 345 17.04 17.54 2.97
C THR A 345 18.33 18.36 3.17
N PRO A 346 18.39 19.19 4.24
CA PRO A 346 19.40 20.24 4.40
C PRO A 346 20.84 19.75 4.61
N LEU A 347 21.08 18.47 4.85
CA LEU A 347 22.43 17.90 4.98
C LEU A 347 22.81 16.97 3.82
N LEU A 348 21.97 16.85 2.79
CA LEU A 348 22.20 15.94 1.67
C LEU A 348 23.32 16.47 0.76
N GLU A 349 24.48 15.82 0.82
CA GLU A 349 25.69 16.21 0.09
C GLU A 349 25.86 15.45 -1.23
N THR A 350 25.45 14.17 -1.26
CA THR A 350 25.71 13.27 -2.39
C THR A 350 24.46 12.52 -2.81
N VAL A 351 24.15 12.57 -4.10
CA VAL A 351 23.17 11.70 -4.75
C VAL A 351 23.85 10.96 -5.90
N ASN A 352 23.88 9.62 -5.81
CA ASN A 352 24.57 8.76 -6.78
C ASN A 352 23.57 7.86 -7.51
N LEU A 353 23.31 8.18 -8.79
CA LEU A 353 22.36 7.46 -9.65
C LEU A 353 23.00 7.03 -10.99
N PRO A 354 24.08 6.24 -11.00
CA PRO A 354 24.96 6.10 -12.16
C PRO A 354 24.31 5.52 -13.43
N LYS A 355 23.17 4.82 -13.31
CA LYS A 355 22.45 4.21 -14.43
C LYS A 355 21.20 4.97 -14.86
N PHE A 356 20.84 6.09 -14.24
CA PHE A 356 19.54 6.71 -14.46
C PHE A 356 19.47 7.42 -15.83
N THR A 357 18.53 7.01 -16.66
CA THR A 357 18.43 7.43 -18.08
C THR A 357 17.16 8.18 -18.41
N ASN A 358 16.03 7.89 -17.76
CA ASN A 358 14.74 8.54 -18.05
C ASN A 358 13.89 8.79 -16.80
N GLY A 359 13.14 9.89 -16.80
CA GLY A 359 12.09 10.18 -15.80
C GLY A 359 12.23 11.56 -15.16
N SER A 360 12.02 11.69 -13.84
CA SER A 360 12.13 12.97 -13.15
C SER A 360 13.24 12.94 -12.10
N TYR A 361 14.04 14.00 -12.04
CA TYR A 361 15.09 14.20 -11.05
C TYR A 361 14.89 15.56 -10.38
N LEU A 362 14.31 15.56 -9.19
CA LEU A 362 13.82 16.74 -8.52
C LEU A 362 14.53 16.90 -7.16
N ILE A 363 15.23 18.02 -6.96
CA ILE A 363 15.91 18.34 -5.70
C ILE A 363 15.40 19.69 -5.21
N PHE A 364 14.90 19.73 -3.98
CA PHE A 364 14.44 20.92 -3.28
C PHE A 364 15.14 21.04 -1.92
N ASP A 365 15.69 22.21 -1.62
CA ASP A 365 16.24 22.57 -0.30
C ASP A 365 17.33 21.61 0.20
N ALA A 366 18.36 21.38 -0.64
CA ALA A 366 19.55 20.59 -0.32
C ALA A 366 20.83 21.40 -0.61
N PRO A 367 21.53 21.92 0.43
CA PRO A 367 22.75 22.67 0.25
C PRO A 367 23.96 21.74 0.04
N VAL A 368 24.64 21.95 -1.09
CA VAL A 368 25.94 21.40 -1.54
C VAL A 368 25.85 20.02 -2.16
N LEU A 369 25.53 19.99 -3.45
CA LEU A 369 25.34 18.75 -4.19
C LEU A 369 26.50 18.46 -5.14
N ASN A 370 27.42 17.57 -4.72
CA ASN A 370 28.32 16.89 -5.66
C ASN A 370 27.48 15.93 -6.50
N LEU A 371 26.79 16.51 -7.46
CA LEU A 371 25.84 15.79 -8.29
C LEU A 371 26.59 15.11 -9.42
N HIS A 372 26.92 13.84 -9.23
CA HIS A 372 27.32 13.01 -10.36
C HIS A 372 26.06 12.65 -11.14
N LEU A 373 25.57 13.60 -11.96
CA LEU A 373 24.40 13.34 -12.77
C LEU A 373 24.74 12.26 -13.80
N PRO A 374 23.84 11.29 -13.97
CA PRO A 374 24.03 10.21 -14.91
C PRO A 374 23.93 10.68 -16.35
N GLU A 375 24.12 9.75 -17.28
CA GLU A 375 23.83 9.94 -18.70
C GLU A 375 22.32 10.04 -18.94
N PHE A 376 21.67 11.01 -18.30
CA PHE A 376 20.24 11.24 -18.36
C PHE A 376 19.87 11.65 -19.79
N VAL A 377 19.02 10.89 -20.47
CA VAL A 377 18.72 11.08 -21.89
C VAL A 377 17.48 11.95 -22.07
N ASN A 378 16.41 11.64 -21.34
CA ASN A 378 15.12 12.31 -21.47
C ASN A 378 14.36 12.45 -20.15
N GLY A 379 13.80 13.64 -19.88
CA GLY A 379 12.86 13.84 -18.79
C GLY A 379 12.99 15.20 -18.10
N THR A 380 12.64 15.27 -16.82
CA THR A 380 12.61 16.54 -16.07
C THR A 380 13.72 16.59 -15.04
N ILE A 381 14.52 17.65 -15.06
CA ILE A 381 15.47 17.99 -13.99
C ILE A 381 14.99 19.29 -13.35
N THR A 382 14.77 19.28 -12.04
CA THR A 382 14.52 20.49 -11.25
C THR A 382 15.50 20.55 -10.10
N LEU A 383 16.24 21.64 -10.03
CA LEU A 383 17.16 21.96 -8.95
C LEU A 383 16.72 23.26 -8.31
N ASP A 384 16.30 23.20 -7.06
CA ASP A 384 15.84 24.35 -6.31
C ASP A 384 16.61 24.51 -5.00
N ASN A 385 17.21 25.69 -4.80
CA ASN A 385 18.05 26.00 -3.64
C ASN A 385 19.27 25.07 -3.52
N ALA A 386 19.83 24.63 -4.65
CA ALA A 386 20.98 23.74 -4.73
C ALA A 386 22.33 24.50 -4.69
N ALA A 387 23.31 24.00 -3.93
CA ALA A 387 24.50 24.79 -3.56
C ALA A 387 25.88 24.38 -4.16
N ALA A 388 25.98 23.57 -5.23
CA ALA A 388 27.29 23.20 -5.82
C ALA A 388 27.28 23.04 -7.36
N SER A 389 28.46 23.02 -8.00
CA SER A 389 28.61 23.06 -9.47
C SER A 389 27.89 21.92 -10.21
N LEU A 390 27.14 22.28 -11.25
CA LEU A 390 26.39 21.34 -12.10
C LEU A 390 27.20 20.97 -13.35
N SER A 391 27.42 19.67 -13.57
CA SER A 391 27.90 19.13 -14.86
C SER A 391 26.89 18.12 -15.39
N LEU A 392 26.29 18.43 -16.54
CA LEU A 392 25.27 17.62 -17.21
C LEU A 392 25.76 17.14 -18.58
N PRO A 393 26.49 16.01 -18.65
CA PRO A 393 27.21 15.65 -19.87
C PRO A 393 26.31 15.15 -21.02
N LYS A 394 25.09 14.64 -20.78
CA LYS A 394 24.28 13.97 -21.82
C LYS A 394 22.76 14.23 -21.83
N PHE A 395 22.28 15.25 -21.13
CA PHE A 395 20.85 15.61 -21.15
C PHE A 395 20.39 16.03 -22.54
N SER A 396 19.57 15.23 -23.23
CA SER A 396 19.19 15.44 -24.63
C SER A 396 17.83 16.12 -24.79
N THR A 397 16.78 15.64 -24.10
CA THR A 397 15.41 16.18 -24.24
C THR A 397 14.65 16.30 -22.92
N GLY A 398 13.67 17.21 -22.84
CA GLY A 398 12.73 17.29 -21.71
C GLY A 398 12.65 18.67 -21.06
N SER A 399 12.69 18.76 -19.73
CA SER A 399 12.60 20.04 -19.00
C SER A 399 13.77 20.21 -18.04
N PHE A 400 14.37 21.39 -18.04
CA PHE A 400 15.41 21.76 -17.09
C PHE A 400 15.01 23.02 -16.31
N SER A 401 15.03 22.91 -14.99
CA SER A 401 14.71 23.98 -14.07
C SER A 401 15.85 24.20 -13.06
N ALA A 402 16.34 25.44 -12.95
CA ALA A 402 17.31 25.84 -11.94
C ALA A 402 16.81 27.10 -11.22
N LEU A 403 16.38 26.92 -9.98
CA LEU A 403 15.72 27.94 -9.17
C LEU A 403 16.54 28.20 -7.92
N ARG A 404 16.78 29.47 -7.58
CA ARG A 404 17.43 29.86 -6.31
C ARG A 404 18.78 29.16 -6.06
N THR A 405 19.48 28.73 -7.11
CA THR A 405 20.78 28.02 -7.00
C THR A 405 21.93 28.99 -6.84
N VAL A 406 23.08 28.47 -6.39
CA VAL A 406 24.33 29.24 -6.28
C VAL A 406 25.28 29.02 -7.47
N PHE A 407 24.79 28.43 -8.57
CA PHE A 407 25.61 28.15 -9.74
C PHE A 407 26.15 29.45 -10.35
N THR A 408 27.44 29.46 -10.70
CA THR A 408 28.05 30.57 -11.45
C THR A 408 27.89 30.40 -12.95
N GLU A 409 27.75 29.15 -13.41
CA GLU A 409 27.55 28.76 -14.80
C GLU A 409 26.60 27.56 -14.89
N ILE A 410 25.75 27.54 -15.92
CA ILE A 410 24.94 26.38 -16.30
C ILE A 410 25.34 25.98 -17.72
N THR A 411 25.83 24.75 -17.90
CA THR A 411 26.24 24.22 -19.21
C THR A 411 25.53 22.90 -19.53
N LEU A 412 24.72 22.88 -20.58
CA LEU A 412 24.01 21.69 -21.09
C LEU A 412 24.39 21.45 -22.57
N LEU A 413 25.49 20.73 -22.80
CA LEU A 413 26.09 20.61 -24.15
C LEU A 413 25.27 19.79 -25.13
N GLU A 414 24.51 18.81 -24.64
CA GLU A 414 23.72 17.88 -25.45
C GLU A 414 22.22 18.21 -25.48
N PHE A 415 21.78 19.25 -24.77
CA PHE A 415 20.35 19.55 -24.63
C PHE A 415 19.80 20.13 -25.92
N SER A 416 19.05 19.28 -26.62
CA SER A 416 18.63 19.47 -28.01
C SER A 416 17.20 19.97 -28.13
N THR A 417 16.28 19.59 -27.24
CA THR A 417 14.87 20.04 -27.33
C THR A 417 14.22 20.01 -25.96
N GLY A 418 13.51 21.08 -25.61
CA GLY A 418 12.78 21.10 -24.35
C GLY A 418 12.46 22.47 -23.78
N VAL A 419 12.08 22.45 -22.51
CA VAL A 419 11.71 23.62 -21.72
C VAL A 419 12.82 23.99 -20.75
N VAL A 420 13.09 25.28 -20.59
CA VAL A 420 14.10 25.82 -19.68
C VAL A 420 13.46 26.85 -18.75
N TYR A 421 13.62 26.66 -17.44
CA TYR A 421 13.24 27.62 -16.40
C TYR A 421 14.43 27.93 -15.50
N ILE A 422 15.02 29.11 -15.61
CA ILE A 422 16.19 29.50 -14.82
C ILE A 422 15.90 30.81 -14.11
N SER A 423 15.61 30.75 -12.81
CA SER A 423 15.17 31.93 -12.08
C SER A 423 15.77 32.09 -10.70
N TYR A 424 15.94 33.35 -10.28
CA TYR A 424 16.39 33.71 -8.93
C TYR A 424 17.79 33.19 -8.56
N ASN A 425 18.68 32.97 -9.54
CA ASN A 425 20.05 32.53 -9.28
C ASN A 425 20.95 33.77 -9.13
N SER A 426 21.35 34.09 -7.88
CA SER A 426 22.05 35.34 -7.58
C SER A 426 23.50 35.38 -8.06
N GLU A 427 24.12 34.21 -8.21
CA GLU A 427 25.53 34.05 -8.60
C GLU A 427 25.74 33.70 -10.09
N LEU A 428 24.65 33.41 -10.81
CA LEU A 428 24.72 32.94 -12.19
C LEU A 428 25.20 34.03 -13.13
N THR A 429 26.31 33.77 -13.83
CA THR A 429 26.94 34.71 -14.76
C THR A 429 26.77 34.31 -16.22
N THR A 430 26.70 33.00 -16.49
CA THR A 430 26.73 32.43 -17.84
C THR A 430 25.78 31.24 -17.96
N ILE A 431 25.06 31.15 -19.08
CA ILE A 431 24.28 29.98 -19.48
C ILE A 431 24.78 29.51 -20.85
N ASN A 432 25.05 28.22 -21.01
CA ASN A 432 25.57 27.62 -22.23
C ASN A 432 24.71 26.44 -22.69
N LEU A 433 23.97 26.64 -23.78
CA LEU A 433 22.97 25.73 -24.32
C LEU A 433 23.17 25.57 -25.84
N PRO A 434 24.33 25.05 -26.31
CA PRO A 434 24.79 25.20 -27.69
C PRO A 434 24.05 24.34 -28.73
N LYS A 435 23.15 23.44 -28.33
CA LYS A 435 22.36 22.58 -29.23
C LYS A 435 20.85 22.77 -29.11
N LEU A 436 20.39 23.70 -28.26
CA LEU A 436 18.98 23.80 -27.89
C LEU A 436 18.11 24.29 -29.05
N VAL A 437 17.10 23.48 -29.39
CA VAL A 437 15.90 23.86 -30.14
C VAL A 437 14.77 24.05 -29.11
N PRO A 438 14.57 25.27 -28.59
CA PRO A 438 13.68 25.48 -27.45
C PRO A 438 12.21 25.44 -27.85
N SER A 439 11.36 24.90 -26.95
CA SER A 439 9.91 25.12 -26.98
C SER A 439 9.48 26.21 -25.99
N GLN A 440 10.17 26.36 -24.86
CA GLN A 440 9.95 27.48 -23.95
C GLN A 440 11.22 27.77 -23.15
N VAL A 441 11.59 29.05 -23.05
CA VAL A 441 12.73 29.50 -22.26
C VAL A 441 12.28 30.67 -21.39
N ILE A 442 12.32 30.47 -20.08
CA ILE A 442 12.07 31.50 -19.08
C ILE A 442 13.34 31.66 -18.24
N ILE A 443 13.94 32.84 -18.32
CA ILE A 443 15.13 33.21 -17.57
C ILE A 443 14.81 34.50 -16.84
N SER A 444 14.65 34.47 -15.52
CA SER A 444 14.20 35.67 -14.79
C SER A 444 14.94 35.90 -13.49
N SER A 445 15.20 37.16 -13.15
CA SER A 445 15.78 37.54 -11.87
C SER A 445 17.15 36.89 -11.60
N ASN A 446 18.03 36.87 -12.61
CA ASN A 446 19.42 36.41 -12.49
C ASN A 446 20.35 37.64 -12.60
N PRO A 447 20.58 38.38 -11.50
CA PRO A 447 21.12 39.74 -11.55
C PRO A 447 22.59 39.83 -11.99
N LYS A 448 23.34 38.72 -12.02
CA LYS A 448 24.73 38.68 -12.52
C LYS A 448 24.85 38.07 -13.92
N LEU A 449 23.75 37.59 -14.50
CA LEU A 449 23.76 36.88 -15.79
C LEU A 449 24.12 37.85 -16.91
N SER A 450 25.28 37.65 -17.52
CA SER A 450 25.86 38.55 -18.52
C SER A 450 26.03 37.92 -19.90
N ALA A 451 25.95 36.59 -19.99
CA ALA A 451 26.04 35.85 -21.24
C ALA A 451 25.08 34.66 -21.27
N ILE A 452 24.41 34.49 -22.42
CA ILE A 452 23.67 33.28 -22.75
C ILE A 452 24.14 32.83 -24.13
N ASN A 453 24.68 31.62 -24.21
CA ASN A 453 25.13 31.01 -25.45
C ASN A 453 24.08 30.02 -25.95
N PHE A 454 23.32 30.44 -26.96
CA PHE A 454 22.41 29.58 -27.73
C PHE A 454 23.05 29.17 -29.05
N PRO A 455 22.59 28.08 -29.71
CA PRO A 455 22.95 27.84 -31.10
C PRO A 455 22.49 28.99 -32.01
N THR A 456 23.01 28.99 -33.24
CA THR A 456 22.27 29.59 -34.34
C THR A 456 21.00 28.76 -34.55
N PHE A 457 19.83 29.36 -34.31
CA PHE A 457 18.56 28.65 -34.43
C PHE A 457 18.26 28.33 -35.90
N GLU A 458 18.13 27.04 -36.22
CA GLU A 458 17.60 26.59 -37.52
C GLU A 458 16.07 26.46 -37.48
N SER A 459 15.53 26.10 -36.31
CA SER A 459 14.10 25.94 -36.04
C SER A 459 13.80 26.23 -34.57
N ILE A 460 12.52 26.25 -34.22
CA ILE A 460 11.99 26.36 -32.85
C ILE A 460 10.95 25.26 -32.62
N GLY A 461 10.72 24.90 -31.35
CA GLY A 461 9.66 23.96 -30.97
C GLY A 461 8.26 24.57 -31.07
N ASP A 462 7.24 23.71 -30.98
CA ASP A 462 5.84 24.14 -30.92
C ASP A 462 5.60 25.04 -29.70
N ASN A 463 4.78 26.09 -29.88
CA ASN A 463 4.45 27.09 -28.85
C ASN A 463 5.66 27.86 -28.27
N PHE A 464 6.70 28.07 -29.08
CA PHE A 464 7.88 28.85 -28.69
C PHE A 464 7.54 30.16 -27.94
N SER A 465 8.03 30.26 -26.71
CA SER A 465 8.08 31.49 -25.93
C SER A 465 9.48 31.72 -25.37
N LEU A 466 9.96 32.96 -25.49
CA LEU A 466 11.23 33.40 -24.93
C LEU A 466 10.98 34.58 -23.99
N GLU A 467 11.22 34.36 -22.71
CA GLU A 467 11.07 35.36 -21.66
C GLU A 467 12.38 35.48 -20.89
N ILE A 468 13.10 36.59 -21.10
CA ILE A 468 14.30 36.92 -20.36
C ILE A 468 14.06 38.23 -19.62
N SER A 469 14.12 38.20 -18.29
CA SER A 469 13.90 39.41 -17.50
C SER A 469 14.81 39.59 -16.30
N ASN A 470 15.04 40.84 -15.89
CA ASN A 470 15.80 41.20 -14.69
C ASN A 470 17.21 40.54 -14.68
N CYS A 471 17.96 40.71 -15.76
CA CYS A 471 19.29 40.12 -15.98
C CYS A 471 20.33 41.20 -16.35
N ASN A 472 21.62 40.89 -16.25
CA ASN A 472 22.73 41.81 -16.57
C ASN A 472 23.26 41.65 -18.01
N LEU A 473 22.34 41.46 -18.96
CA LEU A 473 22.68 41.27 -20.37
C LEU A 473 22.88 42.62 -21.07
N SER A 474 24.00 42.77 -21.77
CA SER A 474 24.26 43.95 -22.60
C SER A 474 23.35 44.01 -23.84
N SER A 475 23.10 45.21 -24.37
CA SER A 475 22.37 45.37 -25.64
C SER A 475 23.00 44.58 -26.81
N ALA A 476 24.32 44.38 -26.80
CA ALA A 476 25.00 43.55 -27.79
C ALA A 476 24.63 42.07 -27.70
N ALA A 477 24.50 41.53 -26.49
CA ALA A 477 24.05 40.16 -26.26
C ALA A 477 22.59 39.99 -26.72
N ILE A 478 21.73 40.96 -26.37
CA ILE A 478 20.33 40.98 -26.82
C ILE A 478 20.23 41.04 -28.35
N ASN A 479 21.04 41.89 -29.01
CA ASN A 479 21.07 41.96 -30.48
C ASN A 479 21.47 40.66 -31.14
N THR A 480 22.46 39.96 -30.57
CA THR A 480 22.91 38.68 -31.09
C THR A 480 21.77 37.66 -31.03
N LEU A 481 21.04 37.63 -29.92
CA LEU A 481 19.87 36.75 -29.74
C LEU A 481 18.74 37.06 -30.74
N LEU A 482 18.37 38.34 -30.87
CA LEU A 482 17.33 38.75 -31.81
C LEU A 482 17.73 38.52 -33.28
N ALA A 483 19.01 38.71 -33.62
CA ALA A 483 19.54 38.41 -34.94
C ALA A 483 19.41 36.92 -35.28
N ASN A 484 19.77 36.03 -34.35
CA ASN A 484 19.62 34.58 -34.54
C ASN A 484 18.16 34.20 -34.77
N LEU A 485 17.21 34.78 -34.01
CA LEU A 485 15.78 34.51 -34.19
C LEU A 485 15.23 35.03 -35.52
N ALA A 486 15.69 36.21 -35.96
CA ALA A 486 15.24 36.84 -37.20
C ALA A 486 15.72 36.10 -38.48
N GLN A 487 16.78 35.29 -38.36
CA GLN A 487 17.37 34.53 -39.47
C GLN A 487 16.73 33.15 -39.69
N ILE A 488 15.85 32.70 -38.80
CA ILE A 488 15.13 31.42 -38.95
C ILE A 488 14.28 31.44 -40.22
N ASN A 489 14.34 30.34 -41.00
CA ASN A 489 13.60 30.19 -42.25
C ASN A 489 12.79 28.88 -42.25
N PRO A 490 11.44 28.91 -42.41
CA PRO A 490 10.61 30.09 -42.62
C PRO A 490 10.59 31.05 -41.40
N PRO A 491 10.34 32.36 -41.60
CA PRO A 491 10.27 33.32 -40.51
C PRO A 491 9.32 32.86 -39.42
N ILE A 492 9.72 33.02 -38.15
CA ILE A 492 8.84 32.75 -37.02
C ILE A 492 7.70 33.78 -36.98
N THR A 493 6.48 33.33 -36.68
CA THR A 493 5.28 34.15 -36.61
C THR A 493 4.46 33.80 -35.37
N GLU A 494 3.66 34.73 -34.85
CA GLU A 494 2.76 34.48 -33.71
C GLU A 494 3.49 33.93 -32.47
N ARG A 495 4.73 34.37 -32.22
CA ARG A 495 5.50 34.02 -31.02
C ARG A 495 5.64 35.19 -30.06
N THR A 496 5.90 34.86 -28.79
CA THR A 496 6.15 35.84 -27.73
C THR A 496 7.64 35.91 -27.43
N ILE A 497 8.21 37.11 -27.52
CA ILE A 497 9.60 37.42 -27.18
C ILE A 497 9.58 38.58 -26.19
N ASN A 498 9.86 38.33 -24.93
CA ASN A 498 9.89 39.34 -23.87
C ASN A 498 11.30 39.45 -23.30
N LEU A 499 11.95 40.59 -23.50
CA LEU A 499 13.31 40.89 -23.06
C LEU A 499 13.28 42.18 -22.21
N SER A 500 13.03 42.06 -20.91
CA SER A 500 12.73 43.24 -20.06
C SER A 500 13.53 43.34 -18.75
N GLY A 501 13.82 44.54 -18.28
CA GLY A 501 14.61 44.79 -17.08
C GLY A 501 16.09 44.43 -17.24
N MET A 502 16.70 44.71 -18.39
CA MET A 502 18.13 44.49 -18.63
C MET A 502 18.98 45.55 -17.92
N THR A 503 20.12 45.13 -17.38
CA THR A 503 21.14 46.02 -16.81
C THR A 503 22.44 45.89 -17.61
N PRO A 504 23.02 46.99 -18.14
CA PRO A 504 22.45 48.34 -18.19
C PRO A 504 21.23 48.41 -19.12
N ALA A 505 20.32 49.34 -18.85
CA ALA A 505 19.17 49.60 -19.72
C ALA A 505 19.63 49.96 -21.13
N ALA A 506 18.84 49.57 -22.14
CA ALA A 506 19.12 49.93 -23.53
C ALA A 506 19.18 51.47 -23.69
N PRO A 507 20.09 52.00 -24.53
CA PRO A 507 20.15 53.43 -24.77
C PRO A 507 18.79 53.95 -25.28
N PRO A 508 18.29 55.09 -24.76
CA PRO A 508 16.96 55.61 -25.09
C PRO A 508 16.79 56.07 -26.55
N THR A 509 17.83 56.02 -27.38
CA THR A 509 17.82 56.50 -28.77
C THR A 509 17.31 55.49 -29.80
N GLY A 510 16.90 54.28 -29.40
CA GLY A 510 16.36 53.28 -30.35
C GLY A 510 17.42 52.66 -31.29
N GLU A 511 18.68 53.06 -31.18
CA GLU A 511 19.81 52.56 -32.00
C GLU A 511 20.43 51.25 -31.49
N GLY A 512 19.99 50.78 -30.32
CA GLY A 512 20.67 49.71 -29.60
C GLY A 512 20.12 48.31 -29.82
N ILE A 513 18.89 48.15 -30.32
CA ILE A 513 18.21 46.84 -30.47
C ILE A 513 17.90 46.57 -31.95
N THR A 514 18.85 45.98 -32.67
CA THR A 514 18.71 45.61 -34.08
C THR A 514 17.78 44.39 -34.25
N ASN A 515 17.05 44.30 -35.37
CA ASN A 515 16.16 43.19 -35.75
C ASN A 515 14.84 43.04 -34.97
N LYS A 516 14.57 43.89 -33.97
CA LYS A 516 13.24 43.99 -33.31
C LYS A 516 12.12 44.21 -34.33
N ASP A 517 12.30 45.20 -35.22
CA ASP A 517 11.28 45.55 -36.23
C ASP A 517 11.03 44.43 -37.23
N ILE A 518 12.07 43.65 -37.56
CA ILE A 518 11.94 42.48 -38.45
C ILE A 518 11.03 41.43 -37.80
N LEU A 519 11.28 41.11 -36.53
CA LEU A 519 10.49 40.14 -35.79
C LEU A 519 9.03 40.59 -35.59
N ILE A 520 8.79 41.87 -35.32
CA ILE A 520 7.43 42.44 -35.24
C ILE A 520 6.74 42.37 -36.61
N THR A 521 7.44 42.72 -37.69
CA THR A 521 6.90 42.68 -39.06
C THR A 521 6.51 41.25 -39.48
N ASN A 522 7.26 40.25 -39.00
CA ASN A 522 6.92 38.83 -39.17
C ASN A 522 5.71 38.39 -38.33
N GLY A 523 5.07 39.28 -37.57
CA GLY A 523 3.85 38.98 -36.79
C GLY A 523 4.10 38.42 -35.39
N ASN A 524 5.28 38.68 -34.80
CA ASN A 524 5.57 38.29 -33.42
C ASN A 524 5.26 39.41 -32.42
N ASN A 525 4.97 39.03 -31.17
CA ASN A 525 4.84 39.96 -30.06
C ASN A 525 6.21 40.13 -29.38
N VAL A 526 6.88 41.27 -29.65
CA VAL A 526 8.23 41.56 -29.14
C VAL A 526 8.19 42.71 -28.14
N ILE A 527 8.54 42.43 -26.88
CA ILE A 527 8.61 43.37 -25.77
C ILE A 527 10.09 43.57 -25.40
N THR A 528 10.55 44.82 -25.40
CA THR A 528 11.89 45.21 -24.95
C THR A 528 11.81 46.49 -24.13
N ASP A 529 12.81 46.73 -23.28
CA ASP A 529 13.04 47.99 -22.57
C ASP A 529 13.24 49.20 -23.49
#